data_AF-A0A1F3Y4S1-F1
#
_entry.id   AF-A0A1F3Y4S1-F1
#
_cell.length_a   1.000
_cell.length_b   1.000
_cell.length_c   1.000
_cell.angle_alpha   90.00
_cell.angle_beta   90.00
_cell.angle_gamma   90.00
#
_symmetry.space_group_name_H-M   'P 1'
#
loop_
_entity.id
_entity.type
_entity.pdbx_description
1 polymer ?
#
loop_
_entity_poly.entity_id
_entity_poly.type
_entity_poly.pdbx_seq_one_letter_code
_entity_poly.pdbx_strand_id
1 'polypeptide(L)'
;MGPQFSQGGDGLIYVSEKQLHQVEYLIGQSKMGHHPLFNVDTIRKIFRQGTRIQSYGDYCEKHAIDGVEGHIEKLIMQPTLTQKITYLERLDAATYEQVMRTYFNIVENNIMESEQTRH
;
A
#
# COMPACT_ATOMS: atom_id res chain seq x y z
N MET A 1 -27.24 22.27 -21.22
CA MET A 1 -25.81 22.59 -21.40
C MET A 1 -25.17 22.50 -20.03
N GLY A 2 -24.56 21.37 -19.70
CA GLY A 2 -23.78 21.22 -18.47
C GLY A 2 -22.34 21.69 -18.71
N PRO A 3 -21.66 22.31 -17.74
CA PRO A 3 -20.30 22.77 -17.95
C PRO A 3 -19.37 21.56 -18.09
N GLN A 4 -18.64 21.52 -19.21
CA GLN A 4 -17.44 20.73 -19.37
C GLN A 4 -16.30 21.45 -18.65
N PHE A 5 -15.63 20.76 -17.73
CA PHE A 5 -14.34 21.17 -17.22
C PHE A 5 -13.27 20.26 -17.83
N SER A 6 -12.41 20.85 -18.64
CA SER A 6 -11.19 20.26 -19.15
C SER A 6 -9.98 20.80 -18.39
N GLN A 7 -8.96 19.94 -18.33
CA GLN A 7 -7.53 20.18 -18.12
C GLN A 7 -6.94 20.15 -16.70
N GLY A 8 -5.82 19.42 -16.62
CA GLY A 8 -4.62 19.87 -15.93
C GLY A 8 -4.15 18.92 -14.85
N GLY A 9 -2.98 18.31 -15.06
CA GLY A 9 -2.39 17.35 -14.14
C GLY A 9 -2.03 17.95 -12.79
N ASP A 10 -2.61 17.35 -11.76
CA ASP A 10 -1.96 17.06 -10.49
C ASP A 10 -2.52 15.69 -10.10
N GLY A 11 -1.66 14.78 -9.65
CA GLY A 11 -2.05 13.43 -9.23
C GLY A 11 -2.89 13.46 -7.95
N LEU A 12 -4.04 14.12 -7.98
CA LEU A 12 -5.01 14.08 -6.90
C LEU A 12 -5.77 12.76 -7.06
N ILE A 13 -5.35 11.74 -6.32
CA ILE A 13 -6.08 10.48 -6.26
C ILE A 13 -7.48 10.82 -5.73
N TYR A 14 -8.49 10.80 -6.60
CA TYR A 14 -9.89 10.92 -6.20
C TYR A 14 -10.31 9.60 -5.53
N VAL A 15 -9.90 9.41 -4.28
CA VAL A 15 -10.31 8.30 -3.43
C VAL A 15 -11.70 8.62 -2.88
N SER A 16 -12.67 7.75 -3.12
CA SER A 16 -13.98 7.88 -2.47
C SER A 16 -13.86 7.63 -0.97
N GLU A 17 -14.72 8.26 -0.17
CA GLU A 17 -14.78 8.05 1.29
C GLU A 17 -14.87 6.55 1.67
N LYS A 18 -15.59 5.76 0.86
CA LYS A 18 -15.68 4.31 1.00
C LYS A 18 -14.34 3.61 0.82
N GLN A 19 -13.55 4.02 -0.17
CA GLN A 19 -12.24 3.45 -0.43
C GLN A 19 -11.26 3.84 0.68
N LEU A 20 -11.35 5.07 1.21
CA LEU A 20 -10.55 5.50 2.35
C LEU A 20 -10.85 4.65 3.60
N HIS A 21 -12.13 4.50 3.97
CA HIS A 21 -12.53 3.65 5.09
C HIS A 21 -12.10 2.19 4.92
N GLN A 22 -12.08 1.67 3.69
CA GLN A 22 -11.57 0.32 3.43
C GLN A 22 -10.07 0.22 3.69
N VAL A 23 -9.29 1.22 3.30
CA VAL A 23 -7.84 1.26 3.55
C VAL A 23 -7.57 1.37 5.06
N GLU A 24 -8.27 2.26 5.75
CA GLU A 24 -8.17 2.40 7.21
C GLU A 24 -8.53 1.10 7.94
N TYR A 25 -9.60 0.42 7.51
CA TYR A 25 -9.96 -0.89 8.03
C TYR A 25 -8.83 -1.91 7.83
N LEU A 26 -8.25 -1.98 6.63
CA LEU A 26 -7.16 -2.91 6.33
C LEU A 26 -5.90 -2.60 7.15
N ILE A 27 -5.57 -1.32 7.32
CA ILE A 27 -4.47 -0.89 8.18
C ILE A 27 -4.76 -1.29 9.63
N GLY A 28 -5.97 -1.01 10.13
CA GLY A 28 -6.38 -1.38 11.48
C GLY A 28 -6.31 -2.89 11.75
N GLN A 29 -6.74 -3.72 10.80
CA GLN A 29 -6.59 -5.17 10.87
C GLN A 29 -5.11 -5.58 10.89
N SER A 30 -4.28 -4.98 10.03
CA SER A 30 -2.85 -5.26 9.99
C SER A 30 -2.14 -4.86 11.28
N LYS A 31 -2.55 -3.78 11.96
CA LYS A 31 -2.04 -3.43 13.30
C LYS A 31 -2.31 -4.51 14.34
N MET A 32 -3.42 -5.22 14.21
CA MET A 32 -3.79 -6.35 15.08
C MET A 32 -3.13 -7.67 14.67
N GLY A 33 -2.30 -7.68 13.61
CA GLY A 33 -1.67 -8.88 13.06
C GLY A 33 -2.53 -9.66 12.05
N HIS A 34 -3.67 -9.12 11.66
CA HIS A 34 -4.54 -9.71 10.64
C HIS A 34 -4.18 -9.12 9.28
N HIS A 35 -3.58 -9.93 8.39
CA HIS A 35 -3.14 -9.49 7.07
C HIS A 35 -3.98 -10.11 5.95
N PRO A 36 -5.21 -9.60 5.70
CA PRO A 36 -6.14 -10.23 4.76
C PRO A 36 -5.68 -10.16 3.28
N LEU A 37 -4.71 -9.30 2.97
CA LEU A 37 -4.15 -9.16 1.62
C LEU A 37 -2.97 -10.09 1.34
N PHE A 38 -2.33 -10.64 2.37
CA PHE A 38 -1.04 -11.28 2.24
C PHE A 38 -0.99 -12.58 3.05
N ASN A 39 -0.49 -13.65 2.45
CA ASN A 39 -0.27 -14.91 3.16
C ASN A 39 0.90 -14.76 4.15
N VAL A 40 0.70 -15.22 5.39
CA VAL A 40 1.69 -15.27 6.46
C VAL A 40 3.00 -15.94 6.02
N ASP A 41 2.95 -16.99 5.21
CA ASP A 41 4.14 -17.66 4.70
C ASP A 41 4.95 -16.75 3.75
N THR A 42 4.26 -15.98 2.92
CA THR A 42 4.89 -15.03 2.00
C THR A 42 5.49 -13.84 2.74
N ILE A 43 4.77 -13.31 3.74
CA ILE A 43 5.29 -12.29 4.66
C ILE A 43 6.56 -12.82 5.31
N ARG A 44 6.51 -13.99 5.95
CA ARG A 44 7.69 -14.59 6.60
C ARG A 44 8.85 -14.77 5.63
N LYS A 45 8.59 -15.19 4.39
CA LYS A 45 9.65 -15.38 3.39
C LYS A 45 10.36 -14.06 3.07
N ILE A 46 9.60 -13.00 2.82
CA ILE A 46 10.13 -11.67 2.47
C ILE A 46 10.87 -11.05 3.65
N PHE A 47 10.30 -11.13 4.86
CA PHE A 47 10.90 -10.52 6.05
C PHE A 47 11.98 -11.38 6.75
N ARG A 48 12.05 -12.70 6.52
CA ARG A 48 13.14 -13.56 7.01
C ARG A 48 14.47 -13.34 6.30
N GLN A 49 14.47 -12.80 5.09
CA GLN A 49 15.69 -12.65 4.29
C GLN A 49 16.67 -11.61 4.86
N GLY A 50 16.42 -11.02 6.02
CA GLY A 50 17.42 -10.22 6.74
C GLY A 50 17.81 -8.93 6.02
N THR A 51 17.17 -8.60 4.91
CA THR A 51 17.06 -7.23 4.43
C THR A 51 16.21 -6.51 5.46
N ARG A 52 16.91 -5.99 6.48
CA ARG A 52 16.51 -4.82 7.28
C ARG A 52 15.64 -3.98 6.36
N ILE A 53 14.46 -3.58 6.82
CA ILE A 53 13.66 -2.55 6.15
C ILE A 53 14.62 -1.37 6.01
N GLN A 54 15.33 -1.33 4.89
CA GLN A 54 16.16 -0.21 4.49
C GLN A 54 15.09 0.84 4.30
N SER A 55 15.10 1.80 5.22
CA SER A 55 14.16 2.90 5.29
C SER A 55 13.83 3.34 3.88
N TYR A 56 12.59 3.74 3.62
CA TYR A 56 12.09 4.20 2.31
C TYR A 56 13.08 5.09 1.50
N GLY A 57 14.05 5.75 2.17
CA GLY A 57 15.17 6.48 1.57
C GLY A 57 16.35 5.68 0.98
N ASP A 58 16.61 4.42 1.34
CA ASP A 58 17.78 3.65 0.82
C ASP A 58 17.48 2.91 -0.50
N TYR A 59 16.20 2.73 -0.86
CA TYR A 59 15.78 2.23 -2.18
C TYR A 59 15.68 3.34 -3.24
N CYS A 60 16.25 4.51 -2.96
CA CYS A 60 16.18 5.68 -3.82
C CYS A 60 17.41 5.79 -4.73
N GLU A 61 17.41 5.06 -5.84
CA GLU A 61 18.07 5.54 -7.05
C GLU A 61 17.20 5.30 -8.29
N LYS A 62 16.18 6.16 -8.40
CA LYS A 62 15.54 6.64 -9.64
C LYS A 62 14.72 5.70 -10.53
N HIS A 63 14.61 4.39 -10.27
CA HIS A 63 13.79 3.51 -11.14
C HIS A 63 12.68 2.68 -10.46
N ALA A 64 12.70 2.52 -9.13
CA ALA A 64 11.72 1.67 -8.43
C ALA A 64 10.51 2.43 -7.84
N ILE A 65 10.67 3.72 -7.54
CA ILE A 65 9.68 4.51 -6.79
C ILE A 65 8.49 4.90 -7.68
N ASP A 66 8.74 5.25 -8.95
CA ASP A 66 7.67 5.65 -9.88
C ASP A 66 6.67 4.51 -10.19
N GLY A 67 7.06 3.25 -9.97
CA GLY A 67 6.21 2.09 -10.21
C GLY A 67 5.33 1.73 -9.00
N VAL A 68 5.93 1.64 -7.81
CA VAL A 68 5.27 1.07 -6.64
C VAL A 68 4.12 1.94 -6.13
N GLU A 69 4.26 3.26 -6.19
CA GLU A 69 3.20 4.20 -5.79
C GLU A 69 1.94 3.98 -6.66
N GLY A 70 2.11 3.89 -7.98
CA GLY A 70 1.01 3.57 -8.89
C GLY A 70 0.40 2.18 -8.64
N HIS A 71 1.17 1.22 -8.12
CA HIS A 71 0.63 -0.08 -7.71
C HIS A 71 -0.16 0.01 -6.40
N ILE A 72 0.28 0.81 -5.44
CA ILE A 72 -0.46 1.09 -4.19
C ILE A 72 -1.78 1.82 -4.52
N GLU A 73 -1.75 2.81 -5.40
CA GLU A 73 -2.96 3.49 -5.88
C GLU A 73 -3.94 2.51 -6.50
N LYS A 74 -3.49 1.70 -7.47
CA LYS A 74 -4.33 0.68 -8.13
C LYS A 74 -4.88 -0.34 -7.12
N LEU A 75 -4.10 -0.71 -6.11
CA LEU A 75 -4.54 -1.58 -5.02
C LEU A 75 -5.66 -0.92 -4.21
N ILE A 76 -5.51 0.36 -3.84
CA ILE A 76 -6.53 1.14 -3.12
C ILE A 76 -7.81 1.28 -3.95
N MET A 77 -7.67 1.53 -5.26
CA MET A 77 -8.80 1.71 -6.17
C MET A 77 -9.67 0.45 -6.34
N GLN A 78 -9.15 -0.75 -6.06
CA GLN A 78 -9.95 -1.98 -6.13
C GLN A 78 -11.09 -1.95 -5.07
N PRO A 79 -12.37 -2.11 -5.46
CA PRO A 79 -13.50 -1.95 -4.54
C PRO A 79 -13.72 -3.12 -3.56
N THR A 80 -13.12 -4.29 -3.80
CA THR A 80 -13.32 -5.48 -2.97
C THR A 80 -12.00 -6.13 -2.57
N LEU A 81 -12.00 -6.83 -1.42
CA LEU A 81 -10.83 -7.57 -0.95
C LEU A 81 -10.35 -8.60 -1.98
N THR A 82 -11.27 -9.33 -2.60
CA THR A 82 -10.96 -10.31 -3.65
C THR A 82 -10.26 -9.66 -4.84
N GLN A 83 -10.72 -8.49 -5.29
CA GLN A 83 -10.06 -7.79 -6.40
C GLN A 83 -8.69 -7.23 -6.03
N LYS A 84 -8.48 -6.81 -4.77
CA LYS A 84 -7.15 -6.45 -4.24
C LYS A 84 -6.21 -7.64 -4.30
N ILE A 85 -6.66 -8.82 -3.85
CA ILE A 85 -5.86 -10.06 -3.89
C ILE A 85 -5.55 -10.46 -5.33
N THR A 86 -6.56 -10.54 -6.21
CA THR A 86 -6.38 -10.88 -7.62
C THR A 86 -5.44 -9.91 -8.34
N TYR A 87 -5.48 -8.63 -7.97
CA TYR A 87 -4.55 -7.64 -8.49
C TYR A 87 -3.10 -7.96 -8.08
N LEU A 88 -2.88 -8.23 -6.79
CA LEU A 88 -1.56 -8.58 -6.26
C LEU A 88 -1.01 -9.87 -6.88
N GLU A 89 -1.85 -10.88 -7.10
CA GLU A 89 -1.47 -12.16 -7.73
C GLU A 89 -1.01 -12.01 -9.18
N ARG A 90 -1.39 -10.92 -9.86
CA ARG A 90 -1.00 -10.65 -11.25
C ARG A 90 0.32 -9.89 -11.37
N LEU A 91 0.85 -9.39 -10.26
CA LEU A 91 2.13 -8.70 -10.25
C LEU A 91 3.26 -9.73 -10.38
N ASP A 92 4.36 -9.35 -11.02
CA ASP A 92 5.57 -10.15 -10.95
C ASP A 92 6.12 -10.16 -9.52
N ALA A 93 6.97 -11.15 -9.22
CA ALA A 93 7.45 -11.38 -7.87
C ALA A 93 8.18 -10.17 -7.27
N ALA A 94 8.91 -9.40 -8.09
CA ALA A 94 9.67 -8.25 -7.61
C ALA A 94 8.74 -7.08 -7.27
N THR A 95 7.78 -6.77 -8.15
CA THR A 95 6.78 -5.73 -7.89
C THR A 95 5.85 -6.10 -6.73
N TYR A 96 5.43 -7.36 -6.62
CA TYR A 96 4.63 -7.85 -5.49
C TYR A 96 5.36 -7.63 -4.16
N GLU A 97 6.65 -7.96 -4.09
CA GLU A 97 7.46 -7.76 -2.90
C GLU A 97 7.57 -6.27 -2.53
N GLN A 98 7.81 -5.40 -3.51
CA GLN A 98 7.87 -3.95 -3.28
C GLN A 98 6.54 -3.40 -2.76
N VAL A 99 5.42 -3.79 -3.35
CA VAL A 99 4.09 -3.39 -2.90
C VAL A 99 3.81 -3.87 -1.48
N MET A 100 4.19 -5.11 -1.15
CA MET A 100 4.07 -5.65 0.20
C MET A 100 4.89 -4.82 1.20
N ARG A 101 6.18 -4.57 0.90
CA ARG A 101 7.05 -3.78 1.78
C ARG A 101 6.51 -2.38 2.00
N THR A 102 6.09 -1.69 0.93
CA THR A 102 5.49 -0.35 1.03
C THR A 102 4.21 -0.37 1.87
N TYR A 103 3.33 -1.36 1.69
CA TYR A 103 2.13 -1.51 2.52
C TYR A 103 2.48 -1.68 4.01
N PHE A 104 3.43 -2.55 4.34
CA PHE A 104 3.83 -2.76 5.73
C PHE A 104 4.55 -1.55 6.33
N ASN A 105 5.31 -0.79 5.55
CA ASN A 105 5.87 0.49 5.98
C ASN A 105 4.77 1.50 6.33
N ILE A 106 3.70 1.58 5.53
CA ILE A 106 2.55 2.44 5.83
C ILE A 106 1.91 1.98 7.15
N VAL A 107 1.71 0.68 7.34
CA VAL A 107 1.15 0.14 8.60
C VAL A 107 2.04 0.47 9.80
N GLU A 108 3.35 0.26 9.69
CA GLU A 108 4.34 0.54 10.74
C GLU A 108 4.35 2.02 11.12
N ASN A 109 4.44 2.91 10.13
CA ASN A 109 4.37 4.36 10.36
C ASN A 109 3.08 4.74 11.10
N ASN A 110 1.95 4.14 10.70
CA ASN A 110 0.66 4.41 11.31
C ASN A 110 0.58 3.88 12.76
N ILE A 111 1.31 2.81 13.10
CA ILE A 111 1.47 2.35 14.49
C ILE A 111 2.29 3.37 15.28
N MET A 112 3.45 3.77 14.77
CA MET A 112 4.34 4.74 15.43
C MET A 112 3.65 6.08 15.70
N GLU A 113 2.87 6.61 14.75
CA GLU A 113 2.08 7.83 14.92
C GLU A 113 0.99 7.70 16.01
N SER A 114 0.34 6.52 16.08
CA SER A 114 -0.68 6.26 17.10
C SER A 114 -0.11 6.10 18.52
N GLU A 115 1.16 5.74 18.65
CA GLU A 115 1.85 5.71 19.95
C GLU A 115 2.35 7.09 20.37
N GLN A 116 2.77 7.94 19.42
CA GLN A 116 3.20 9.32 19.70
C GLN A 116 2.06 10.23 20.16
N THR A 117 0.83 9.98 19.72
CA THR A 117 -0.36 10.76 20.13
C THR A 117 -0.89 10.39 21.52
N ARG A 118 -0.34 9.35 22.16
CA ARG A 118 -0.72 8.88 23.51
C ARG A 118 0.18 9.39 24.64
N HIS A 119 1.20 10.21 24.33
CA HIS A 119 2.12 10.83 25.29
C HIS A 119 1.98 12.35 25.31
#